data_AF-A0A4Q3Z1L6-F1
#
_entry.id   AF-A0A4Q3Z1L6-F1
#
_cell.length_a   1.000
_cell.length_b   1.000
_cell.length_c   1.000
_cell.angle_alpha   90.00
_cell.angle_beta   90.00
_cell.angle_gamma   90.00
#
_symmetry.space_group_name_H-M   'P 1'
#
loop_
_entity.id
_entity.type
_entity.pdbx_description
1 polymer ?
#
loop_
_entity_poly.entity_id
_entity_poly.type
_entity_poly.pdbx_seq_one_letter_code
_entity_poly.pdbx_strand_id
1 'polypeptide(L)'
;MIKANSFERYMLKLVNQERAKEGLDPVRLELNLNQSAQNHSKWMLREDIFSHTGVNGSSAHERMEKADFDFSGAAGSAENLAVQTLRGEPGIKDDVRDLHVSLMNSPGHRANILNPKYEYVGISVEVGEFEYSSGTVGQSAIVTQNFAYTSGKVDLDKGNSSDKVLKGNGRNDTLAGGSGDDLLVGRNGSDRLSGFDGKDTLKGGNGNDKLYGGDGNDNLGGGNQSDLMYGSDGNDKLFGGNDKDKLFGGDNSDLIYGGDGTDRLFASRGDDKLYGGSGADRLFGDLGADKLYGGTGNDRLFGGTDNDILSGGNNDDRLHGGNGRDDLFGGDGRDRIFGGASDDTLSGGSGNDLLKGGGGNDALNGGSGANKLFGNGGNDEMIGGGGKDILNGGRGNDVLRSGGGDDKLIGGGGEDILVGGSGGNDSLFGDGGGDTLDGGNGNDGLFGGSGDDKLDGGSGGDVLNGGAGDDILHGGSGADTFVFNPSNGSDRITDFTDDRDTIDLSDFGFSSVGDALDRAREQGDDTVFTLRGETIIVSNTALADLTDDILV
;
A
#
# COMPACT_ATOMS: atom_id res chain seq x y z
N MET A 1 -27.64 4.60 9.10
CA MET A 1 -28.16 3.89 10.28
C MET A 1 -27.33 2.64 10.48
N ILE A 2 -26.82 2.46 11.70
CA ILE A 2 -25.84 1.43 12.04
C ILE A 2 -26.64 0.16 12.42
N LYS A 3 -26.40 -0.97 11.71
CA LYS A 3 -26.98 -2.28 12.07
C LYS A 3 -26.42 -2.73 13.42
N ALA A 4 -27.13 -3.67 14.07
CA ALA A 4 -26.64 -4.18 15.33
C ALA A 4 -25.37 -5.03 15.18
N ASN A 5 -24.34 -4.73 15.98
CA ASN A 5 -23.08 -5.46 15.95
C ASN A 5 -23.21 -6.87 16.58
N SER A 6 -22.15 -7.68 16.51
CA SER A 6 -22.15 -9.05 17.05
C SER A 6 -22.45 -9.12 18.56
N PHE A 7 -22.05 -8.12 19.34
CA PHE A 7 -22.33 -8.03 20.78
C PHE A 7 -23.77 -7.61 21.09
N GLU A 8 -24.35 -6.70 20.31
CA GLU A 8 -25.74 -6.27 20.45
C GLU A 8 -26.70 -7.44 20.14
N ARG A 9 -26.39 -8.26 19.12
CA ARG A 9 -27.11 -9.52 18.85
C ARG A 9 -26.92 -10.55 19.96
N TYR A 10 -25.72 -10.66 20.53
CA TYR A 10 -25.47 -11.54 21.67
C TYR A 10 -26.28 -11.12 22.91
N MET A 11 -26.34 -9.81 23.20
CA MET A 11 -27.16 -9.25 24.28
C MET A 11 -28.66 -9.46 24.06
N LEU A 12 -29.14 -9.29 22.83
CA LEU A 12 -30.53 -9.61 22.47
C LEU A 12 -30.87 -11.07 22.78
N LYS A 13 -29.97 -11.99 22.44
CA LYS A 13 -30.13 -13.42 22.74
C LYS A 13 -30.23 -13.65 24.25
N LEU A 14 -29.38 -13.03 25.06
CA LEU A 14 -29.44 -13.14 26.52
C LEU A 14 -30.76 -12.60 27.08
N VAL A 15 -31.19 -11.41 26.64
CA VAL A 15 -32.48 -10.81 27.02
C VAL A 15 -33.65 -11.74 26.71
N ASN A 16 -33.70 -12.29 25.50
CA ASN A 16 -34.77 -13.18 25.09
C ASN A 16 -34.71 -14.56 25.77
N GLN A 17 -33.53 -15.02 26.19
CA GLN A 17 -33.40 -16.21 27.03
C GLN A 17 -34.01 -15.98 28.42
N GLU A 18 -33.81 -14.83 29.04
CA GLU A 18 -34.43 -14.52 30.34
C GLU A 18 -35.95 -14.39 30.23
N ARG A 19 -36.46 -13.75 29.17
CA ARG A 19 -37.89 -13.65 28.89
C ARG A 19 -38.53 -15.03 28.67
N ALA A 20 -37.85 -15.92 27.94
CA ALA A 20 -38.33 -17.28 27.71
C ALA A 20 -38.46 -18.11 29.00
N LYS A 21 -37.54 -17.94 29.97
CA LYS A 21 -37.64 -18.61 31.30
C LYS A 21 -38.91 -18.24 32.06
N GLU A 22 -39.41 -17.03 31.83
CA GLU A 22 -40.63 -16.49 32.45
C GLU A 22 -41.89 -16.68 31.56
N GLY A 23 -41.76 -17.38 30.44
CA GLY A 23 -42.87 -17.64 29.50
C GLY A 23 -43.34 -16.39 28.73
N LEU A 24 -42.48 -15.40 28.57
CA LEU A 24 -42.78 -14.15 27.84
C LEU A 24 -42.36 -14.25 26.37
N ASP A 25 -43.10 -13.56 25.49
CA ASP A 25 -42.74 -13.42 24.08
C ASP A 25 -41.39 -12.70 23.91
N PRO A 26 -40.56 -13.08 22.92
CA PRO A 26 -39.29 -12.42 22.67
C PRO A 26 -39.52 -10.97 22.22
N VAL A 27 -38.68 -10.06 22.73
CA VAL A 27 -38.58 -8.71 22.14
C VAL A 27 -37.82 -8.78 20.83
N ARG A 28 -38.23 -7.94 19.88
CA ARG A 28 -37.62 -7.81 18.57
C ARG A 28 -36.69 -6.61 18.55
N LEU A 29 -35.53 -6.78 17.93
CA LEU A 29 -34.63 -5.66 17.72
C LEU A 29 -35.29 -4.67 16.75
N GLU A 30 -35.36 -3.40 17.12
CA GLU A 30 -35.89 -2.33 16.27
C GLU A 30 -34.80 -1.28 16.03
N LEU A 31 -34.66 -0.86 14.76
CA LEU A 31 -33.50 -0.11 14.28
C LEU A 31 -33.44 1.32 14.84
N ASN A 32 -34.56 2.01 14.95
CA ASN A 32 -34.63 3.39 15.43
C ASN A 32 -34.34 3.45 16.93
N LEU A 33 -34.85 2.48 17.71
CA LEU A 33 -34.47 2.27 19.10
C LEU A 33 -32.97 1.95 19.22
N ASN A 34 -32.44 1.11 18.32
CA ASN A 34 -31.01 0.74 18.30
C ASN A 34 -30.12 1.95 18.05
N GLN A 35 -30.48 2.76 17.05
CA GLN A 35 -29.80 4.00 16.71
C GLN A 35 -29.85 5.00 17.87
N SER A 36 -30.99 5.10 18.56
CA SER A 36 -31.14 5.91 19.77
C SER A 36 -30.21 5.42 20.89
N ALA A 37 -30.13 4.11 21.11
CA ALA A 37 -29.27 3.49 22.12
C ALA A 37 -27.79 3.75 21.82
N GLN A 38 -27.34 3.56 20.58
CA GLN A 38 -25.96 3.78 20.16
C GLN A 38 -25.55 5.25 20.27
N ASN A 39 -26.43 6.17 19.86
CA ASN A 39 -26.15 7.59 19.99
C ASN A 39 -25.96 8.01 21.46
N HIS A 40 -26.75 7.42 22.36
CA HIS A 40 -26.66 7.68 23.79
C HIS A 40 -25.41 7.05 24.42
N SER A 41 -25.11 5.78 24.12
CA SER A 41 -23.87 5.11 24.55
C SER A 41 -22.60 5.86 24.13
N LYS A 42 -22.53 6.27 22.87
CA LYS A 42 -21.39 7.05 22.35
C LYS A 42 -21.28 8.44 22.96
N TRP A 43 -22.42 9.07 23.27
CA TRP A 43 -22.41 10.35 23.98
C TRP A 43 -21.90 10.20 25.41
N MET A 44 -22.35 9.17 26.14
CA MET A 44 -21.86 8.86 27.49
C MET A 44 -20.35 8.61 27.51
N LEU A 45 -19.82 7.84 26.55
CA LEU A 45 -18.38 7.63 26.41
C LEU A 45 -17.62 8.93 26.11
N ARG A 46 -18.14 9.79 25.23
CA ARG A 46 -17.43 11.03 24.84
C ARG A 46 -17.41 12.11 25.92
N GLU A 47 -18.44 12.19 26.73
CA GLU A 47 -18.56 13.23 27.77
C GLU A 47 -18.13 12.73 29.17
N ASP A 48 -17.70 11.46 29.29
CA ASP A 48 -17.39 10.81 30.57
C ASP A 48 -18.54 10.92 31.59
N ILE A 49 -19.78 10.75 31.10
CA ILE A 49 -21.01 10.82 31.90
C ILE A 49 -21.78 9.52 31.78
N PHE A 50 -22.24 8.96 32.91
CA PHE A 50 -23.14 7.82 32.94
C PHE A 50 -24.52 8.22 33.50
N SER A 51 -25.51 8.42 32.62
CA SER A 51 -26.82 8.95 32.98
C SER A 51 -27.92 8.53 32.00
N HIS A 52 -29.14 8.35 32.51
CA HIS A 52 -30.35 8.19 31.69
C HIS A 52 -30.77 9.48 30.96
N THR A 53 -30.30 10.63 31.46
CA THR A 53 -30.56 11.93 30.86
C THR A 53 -29.47 12.25 29.84
N GLY A 54 -29.87 12.51 28.60
CA GLY A 54 -28.98 12.80 27.48
C GLY A 54 -28.71 14.29 27.29
N VAL A 55 -28.16 14.62 26.12
CA VAL A 55 -27.86 16.00 25.68
C VAL A 55 -29.05 16.93 25.97
N ASN A 56 -28.78 18.09 26.56
CA ASN A 56 -29.76 19.13 26.92
C ASN A 56 -30.89 18.67 27.84
N GLY A 57 -30.71 17.63 28.64
CA GLY A 57 -31.74 17.16 29.57
C GLY A 57 -32.74 16.19 28.96
N SER A 58 -32.52 15.71 27.73
CA SER A 58 -33.45 14.82 27.03
C SER A 58 -33.64 13.48 27.74
N SER A 59 -34.90 13.06 27.88
CA SER A 59 -35.31 11.74 28.35
C SER A 59 -35.04 10.65 27.29
N ALA A 60 -35.01 9.39 27.71
CA ALA A 60 -34.88 8.26 26.77
C ALA A 60 -36.03 8.23 25.74
N HIS A 61 -37.26 8.58 26.14
CA HIS A 61 -38.40 8.65 25.23
C HIS A 61 -38.19 9.68 24.11
N GLU A 62 -37.80 10.91 24.46
CA GLU A 62 -37.51 11.97 23.49
C GLU A 62 -36.36 11.59 22.55
N ARG A 63 -35.34 10.88 23.06
CA ARG A 63 -34.25 10.35 22.21
C ARG A 63 -34.71 9.27 21.25
N MET A 64 -35.68 8.43 21.62
CA MET A 64 -36.24 7.40 20.75
C MET A 64 -37.16 8.02 19.69
N GLU A 65 -37.97 9.01 20.07
CA GLU A 65 -38.83 9.76 19.14
C GLU A 65 -37.99 10.56 18.14
N LYS A 66 -36.90 11.21 18.59
CA LYS A 66 -35.94 11.88 17.71
C LYS A 66 -35.19 10.92 16.76
N ALA A 67 -35.14 9.64 17.09
CA ALA A 67 -34.62 8.60 16.21
C ALA A 67 -35.70 8.04 15.27
N ASP A 68 -36.87 8.68 15.18
CA ASP A 68 -38.01 8.32 14.35
C ASP A 68 -38.68 6.98 14.74
N PHE A 69 -38.61 6.56 16.02
CA PHE A 69 -39.45 5.46 16.49
C PHE A 69 -40.92 5.90 16.61
N ASP A 70 -41.84 5.14 16.01
CA ASP A 70 -43.26 5.49 15.94
C ASP A 70 -44.02 5.24 17.27
N PHE A 71 -44.15 6.28 18.08
CA PHE A 71 -44.98 6.27 19.29
C PHE A 71 -46.44 6.71 19.06
N SER A 72 -46.93 6.82 17.82
CA SER A 72 -48.25 7.39 17.50
C SER A 72 -49.47 6.59 18.02
N GLY A 73 -49.25 5.40 18.59
CA GLY A 73 -50.27 4.55 19.21
C GLY A 73 -50.27 4.54 20.75
N ALA A 74 -50.95 3.55 21.36
CA ALA A 74 -50.78 3.27 22.79
C ALA A 74 -49.35 2.78 23.00
N ALA A 75 -48.54 3.58 23.67
CA ALA A 75 -47.10 3.36 23.68
C ALA A 75 -46.46 3.64 25.05
N GLY A 76 -45.28 3.08 25.25
CA GLY A 76 -44.46 3.30 26.43
C GLY A 76 -43.03 2.84 26.17
N SER A 77 -42.08 3.44 26.88
CA SER A 77 -40.66 3.11 26.75
C SER A 77 -39.96 3.01 28.10
N ALA A 78 -38.79 2.39 28.11
CA ALA A 78 -37.87 2.36 29.23
C ALA A 78 -36.43 2.24 28.73
N GLU A 79 -35.47 2.59 29.59
CA GLU A 79 -34.05 2.43 29.31
C GLU A 79 -33.38 1.68 30.44
N ASN A 80 -32.48 0.75 30.08
CA ASN A 80 -31.51 0.17 30.99
C ASN A 80 -30.12 0.62 30.58
N LEU A 81 -29.29 0.98 31.57
CA LEU A 81 -27.89 1.31 31.37
C LEU A 81 -27.01 0.41 32.25
N ALA A 82 -25.89 -0.04 31.71
CA ALA A 82 -24.83 -0.67 32.48
C ALA A 82 -23.46 -0.25 31.93
N VAL A 83 -22.45 -0.18 32.80
CA VAL A 83 -21.07 0.12 32.43
C VAL A 83 -20.12 -0.74 33.25
N GLN A 84 -19.03 -1.21 32.63
CA GLN A 84 -17.99 -2.00 33.29
C GLN A 84 -16.65 -1.81 32.57
N THR A 85 -15.56 -1.79 33.34
CA THR A 85 -14.18 -1.81 32.82
C THR A 85 -13.86 -3.19 32.25
N LEU A 86 -13.30 -3.23 31.05
CA LEU A 86 -12.98 -4.45 30.32
C LEU A 86 -11.74 -5.16 30.86
N ARG A 87 -11.73 -6.48 30.72
CA ARG A 87 -10.57 -7.33 31.06
C ARG A 87 -9.54 -7.49 29.92
N GLY A 88 -9.88 -7.06 28.69
CA GLY A 88 -9.10 -7.24 27.45
C GLY A 88 -9.55 -8.44 26.60
N GLU A 89 -9.10 -8.57 25.35
CA GLU A 89 -9.40 -9.73 24.47
C GLU A 89 -8.64 -10.99 24.92
N PRO A 90 -9.27 -12.20 24.94
CA PRO A 90 -10.56 -12.57 24.34
C PRO A 90 -11.81 -12.35 25.24
N GLY A 91 -11.71 -11.57 26.32
CA GLY A 91 -12.69 -11.46 27.41
C GLY A 91 -13.91 -10.57 27.19
N ILE A 92 -14.01 -9.83 26.07
CA ILE A 92 -15.10 -8.84 25.88
C ILE A 92 -16.48 -9.51 25.89
N LYS A 93 -16.62 -10.72 25.32
CA LYS A 93 -17.89 -11.45 25.31
C LYS A 93 -18.34 -11.87 26.71
N ASP A 94 -17.39 -12.24 27.58
CA ASP A 94 -17.67 -12.55 28.98
C ASP A 94 -18.03 -11.28 29.77
N ASP A 95 -17.37 -10.14 29.49
CA ASP A 95 -17.71 -8.84 30.08
C ASP A 95 -19.14 -8.39 29.70
N VAL A 96 -19.54 -8.59 28.43
CA VAL A 96 -20.90 -8.33 27.96
C VAL A 96 -21.93 -9.23 28.68
N ARG A 97 -21.60 -10.51 28.91
CA ARG A 97 -22.47 -11.41 29.70
C ARG A 97 -22.56 -10.94 31.16
N ASP A 98 -21.46 -10.51 31.76
CA ASP A 98 -21.44 -10.05 33.15
C ASP A 98 -22.24 -8.75 33.32
N LEU A 99 -22.19 -7.84 32.34
CA LEU A 99 -23.08 -6.67 32.24
C LEU A 99 -24.56 -7.07 32.18
N HIS A 100 -24.92 -8.08 31.39
CA HIS A 100 -26.29 -8.61 31.37
C HIS A 100 -26.72 -9.16 32.74
N VAL A 101 -25.86 -9.91 33.41
CA VAL A 101 -26.11 -10.43 34.77
C VAL A 101 -26.33 -9.27 35.75
N SER A 102 -25.54 -8.21 35.66
CA SER A 102 -25.71 -6.99 36.48
C SER A 102 -27.08 -6.34 36.25
N LEU A 103 -27.51 -6.22 34.99
CA LEU A 103 -28.86 -5.73 34.66
C LEU A 103 -29.96 -6.60 35.26
N MET A 104 -29.82 -7.94 35.24
CA MET A 104 -30.81 -8.85 35.81
C MET A 104 -30.83 -8.85 37.35
N ASN A 105 -29.73 -8.50 38.01
CA ASN A 105 -29.65 -8.38 39.47
C ASN A 105 -30.21 -7.04 40.00
N SER A 106 -30.36 -6.04 39.14
CA SER A 106 -31.01 -4.76 39.50
C SER A 106 -32.53 -4.87 39.36
N PRO A 107 -33.33 -4.66 40.43
CA PRO A 107 -34.78 -4.81 40.37
C PRO A 107 -35.46 -3.95 39.30
N GLY A 108 -34.99 -2.70 39.11
CA GLY A 108 -35.55 -1.78 38.10
C GLY A 108 -35.24 -2.24 36.68
N HIS A 109 -33.98 -2.60 36.41
CA HIS A 109 -33.57 -3.05 35.07
C HIS A 109 -34.18 -4.41 34.69
N ARG A 110 -34.25 -5.33 35.66
CA ARG A 110 -34.94 -6.62 35.51
C ARG A 110 -36.42 -6.43 35.18
N ALA A 111 -37.09 -5.48 35.84
CA ALA A 111 -38.49 -5.18 35.58
C ALA A 111 -38.71 -4.69 34.14
N ASN A 112 -37.77 -3.93 33.57
CA ASN A 112 -37.85 -3.53 32.16
C ASN A 112 -37.67 -4.73 31.21
N ILE A 113 -36.64 -5.55 31.42
CA ILE A 113 -36.35 -6.74 30.59
C ILE A 113 -37.55 -7.71 30.56
N LEU A 114 -38.20 -7.90 31.72
CA LEU A 114 -39.30 -8.84 31.90
C LEU A 114 -40.69 -8.19 31.81
N ASN A 115 -40.79 -6.96 31.32
CA ASN A 115 -42.08 -6.33 31.15
C ASN A 115 -42.82 -6.99 29.96
N PRO A 116 -44.00 -7.59 30.16
CA PRO A 116 -44.75 -8.27 29.10
C PRO A 116 -45.28 -7.31 28.04
N LYS A 117 -45.34 -5.99 28.32
CA LYS A 117 -45.81 -5.01 27.36
C LYS A 117 -44.77 -4.70 26.28
N TYR A 118 -43.48 -4.79 26.59
CA TYR A 118 -42.44 -4.44 25.63
C TYR A 118 -42.32 -5.51 24.54
N GLU A 119 -42.40 -5.06 23.30
CA GLU A 119 -42.32 -5.84 22.07
C GLU A 119 -41.01 -5.56 21.32
N TYR A 120 -40.43 -4.37 21.53
CA TYR A 120 -39.26 -3.88 20.82
C TYR A 120 -38.13 -3.54 21.76
N VAL A 121 -36.90 -3.70 21.27
CA VAL A 121 -35.70 -3.25 21.97
C VAL A 121 -34.68 -2.69 20.98
N GLY A 122 -34.02 -1.60 21.34
CA GLY A 122 -32.74 -1.18 20.76
C GLY A 122 -31.63 -1.53 21.74
N ILE A 123 -30.55 -2.14 21.29
CA ILE A 123 -29.44 -2.56 22.13
C ILE A 123 -28.16 -1.97 21.59
N SER A 124 -27.45 -1.23 22.42
CA SER A 124 -26.11 -0.74 22.12
C SER A 124 -25.10 -1.37 23.07
N VAL A 125 -23.97 -1.80 22.52
CA VAL A 125 -22.77 -2.20 23.26
C VAL A 125 -21.60 -1.44 22.66
N GLU A 126 -21.16 -0.38 23.32
CA GLU A 126 -20.05 0.46 22.85
C GLU A 126 -18.84 0.29 23.77
N VAL A 127 -17.68 0.11 23.16
CA VAL A 127 -16.40 0.03 23.88
C VAL A 127 -15.61 1.29 23.62
N GLY A 128 -15.07 1.89 24.69
CA GLY A 128 -14.22 3.07 24.61
C GLY A 128 -13.49 3.33 25.92
N GLU A 129 -12.60 4.31 25.93
CA GLU A 129 -12.08 4.85 27.20
C GLU A 129 -13.21 5.58 27.94
N PHE A 130 -13.25 5.43 29.26
CA PHE A 130 -14.23 6.08 30.12
C PHE A 130 -13.58 6.47 31.45
N GLU A 131 -13.72 7.72 31.86
CA GLU A 131 -13.29 8.20 33.17
C GLU A 131 -14.46 8.08 34.19
N TYR A 132 -14.29 7.22 35.19
CA TYR A 132 -15.27 7.10 36.27
C TYR A 132 -15.22 8.31 37.21
N SER A 133 -16.31 8.59 37.93
CA SER A 133 -16.36 9.65 38.95
C SER A 133 -15.34 9.50 40.09
N SER A 134 -14.69 8.34 40.21
CA SER A 134 -13.54 8.09 41.07
C SER A 134 -12.20 8.61 40.54
N GLY A 135 -12.14 9.14 39.31
CA GLY A 135 -10.93 9.56 38.59
C GLY A 135 -10.15 8.40 37.95
N THR A 136 -10.79 7.24 37.76
CA THR A 136 -10.17 6.06 37.16
C THR A 136 -10.46 6.03 35.66
N VAL A 137 -9.43 5.94 34.82
CA VAL A 137 -9.55 5.83 33.36
C VAL A 137 -9.24 4.40 32.92
N GLY A 138 -10.08 3.83 32.07
CA GLY A 138 -9.83 2.52 31.47
C GLY A 138 -10.79 2.19 30.33
N GLN A 139 -10.40 1.24 29.49
CA GLN A 139 -11.28 0.68 28.46
C GLN A 139 -12.52 0.08 29.13
N SER A 140 -13.70 0.54 28.75
CA SER A 140 -14.97 0.19 29.36
C SER A 140 -16.00 -0.11 28.29
N ALA A 141 -16.93 -1.01 28.59
CA ALA A 141 -18.12 -1.25 27.79
C ALA A 141 -19.32 -0.56 28.43
N ILE A 142 -20.05 0.23 27.64
CA ILE A 142 -21.35 0.79 27.99
C ILE A 142 -22.43 0.04 27.22
N VAL A 143 -23.42 -0.48 27.97
CA VAL A 143 -24.62 -1.11 27.43
C VAL A 143 -25.81 -0.19 27.64
N THR A 144 -26.53 0.09 26.55
CA THR A 144 -27.82 0.78 26.58
C THR A 144 -28.89 -0.12 25.98
N GLN A 145 -30.01 -0.33 26.69
CA GLN A 145 -31.18 -1.05 26.16
C GLN A 145 -32.39 -0.13 26.19
N ASN A 146 -32.91 0.21 25.02
CA ASN A 146 -34.11 1.02 24.83
C ASN A 146 -35.30 0.12 24.54
N PHE A 147 -36.14 -0.15 25.53
CA PHE A 147 -37.35 -0.95 25.37
C PHE A 147 -38.52 -0.06 24.96
N ALA A 148 -39.37 -0.57 24.06
CA ALA A 148 -40.61 0.11 23.72
C ALA A 148 -41.73 -0.87 23.36
N TYR A 149 -42.95 -0.36 23.45
CA TYR A 149 -44.13 -0.92 22.80
C TYR A 149 -44.91 0.20 22.17
N THR A 150 -45.63 -0.11 21.10
CA THR A 150 -46.50 0.82 20.40
C THR A 150 -47.55 0.04 19.66
N SER A 151 -48.77 0.58 19.59
CA SER A 151 -49.80 0.08 18.66
C SER A 151 -49.71 0.75 17.27
N GLY A 152 -48.67 1.57 17.04
CA GLY A 152 -48.32 2.15 15.74
C GLY A 152 -47.74 1.11 14.78
N LYS A 153 -47.49 1.51 13.52
CA LYS A 153 -46.89 0.59 12.53
C LYS A 153 -45.39 0.49 12.79
N VAL A 154 -44.96 -0.60 13.43
CA VAL A 154 -43.53 -0.95 13.49
C VAL A 154 -43.22 -1.88 12.33
N ASP A 155 -42.43 -1.40 11.37
CA ASP A 155 -41.94 -2.23 10.26
C ASP A 155 -40.83 -3.16 10.77
N LEU A 156 -41.19 -4.42 10.98
CA LEU A 156 -40.31 -5.48 11.45
C LEU A 156 -39.91 -6.44 10.32
N ASP A 157 -40.34 -6.17 9.08
CA ASP A 157 -40.34 -7.13 7.95
C ASP A 157 -38.99 -7.20 7.21
N LYS A 158 -37.88 -7.19 7.96
CA LYS A 158 -36.53 -7.52 7.47
C LYS A 158 -36.20 -9.01 7.50
N GLY A 159 -37.18 -9.88 7.79
CA GLY A 159 -36.96 -11.32 8.03
C GLY A 159 -37.74 -12.29 7.13
N ASN A 160 -38.13 -11.91 5.91
CA ASN A 160 -38.60 -12.90 4.95
C ASN A 160 -37.42 -13.40 4.10
N SER A 161 -37.35 -14.72 3.89
CA SER A 161 -36.34 -15.39 3.06
C SER A 161 -36.74 -15.37 1.58
N SER A 162 -37.43 -14.32 1.13
CA SER A 162 -38.00 -14.25 -0.21
C SER A 162 -37.46 -13.04 -0.94
N ASP A 163 -36.98 -13.28 -2.14
CA ASP A 163 -36.51 -12.28 -3.09
C ASP A 163 -37.54 -11.15 -3.25
N LYS A 164 -37.10 -9.92 -3.03
CA LYS A 164 -37.86 -8.68 -3.14
C LYS A 164 -37.38 -7.89 -4.34
N VAL A 165 -38.31 -7.15 -4.94
CA VAL A 165 -37.99 -6.12 -5.94
C VAL A 165 -38.50 -4.78 -5.40
N LEU A 166 -37.59 -3.96 -4.88
CA LEU A 166 -37.87 -2.67 -4.29
C LEU A 166 -37.40 -1.55 -5.21
N LYS A 167 -38.26 -0.56 -5.46
CA LYS A 167 -37.93 0.57 -6.32
C LYS A 167 -38.35 1.88 -5.66
N GLY A 168 -37.38 2.78 -5.49
CA GLY A 168 -37.55 4.15 -5.04
C GLY A 168 -38.28 5.02 -6.06
N ASN A 169 -38.36 6.33 -5.81
CA ASN A 169 -38.99 7.32 -6.65
C ASN A 169 -37.95 8.36 -7.12
N GLY A 170 -38.27 9.65 -7.09
CA GLY A 170 -37.34 10.71 -7.50
C GLY A 170 -36.84 11.56 -6.33
N ARG A 171 -36.90 11.01 -5.12
CA ARG A 171 -36.53 11.63 -3.85
C ARG A 171 -35.63 10.66 -3.12
N ASN A 172 -34.98 11.14 -2.06
CA ASN A 172 -34.19 10.31 -1.16
C ASN A 172 -35.06 9.20 -0.53
N ASP A 173 -34.76 7.96 -0.87
CA ASP A 173 -35.45 6.76 -0.41
C ASP A 173 -34.56 5.92 0.52
N THR A 174 -35.19 5.05 1.30
CA THR A 174 -34.50 4.02 2.08
C THR A 174 -35.12 2.66 1.77
N LEU A 175 -34.34 1.76 1.15
CA LEU A 175 -34.78 0.44 0.70
C LEU A 175 -34.01 -0.66 1.44
N ALA A 176 -34.69 -1.74 1.81
CA ALA A 176 -34.12 -2.85 2.57
C ALA A 176 -34.60 -4.22 2.04
N GLY A 177 -33.66 -5.02 1.53
CA GLY A 177 -33.88 -6.35 0.96
C GLY A 177 -34.30 -7.36 2.01
N GLY A 178 -33.40 -7.78 2.90
CA GLY A 178 -33.68 -8.83 3.88
C GLY A 178 -32.77 -10.03 3.61
N SER A 179 -33.27 -11.24 3.79
CA SER A 179 -32.42 -12.45 3.70
C SER A 179 -32.54 -13.19 2.35
N GLY A 180 -33.12 -12.56 1.33
CA GLY A 180 -33.34 -13.15 0.00
C GLY A 180 -32.39 -12.58 -1.03
N ASP A 181 -32.46 -13.05 -2.28
CA ASP A 181 -31.68 -12.46 -3.38
C ASP A 181 -32.47 -11.27 -3.95
N ASP A 182 -32.22 -10.06 -3.44
CA ASP A 182 -33.08 -8.90 -3.63
C ASP A 182 -32.60 -7.95 -4.74
N LEU A 183 -33.55 -7.29 -5.44
CA LEU A 183 -33.27 -6.20 -6.38
C LEU A 183 -33.78 -4.86 -5.82
N LEU A 184 -32.86 -3.97 -5.47
CA LEU A 184 -33.13 -2.63 -4.96
C LEU A 184 -32.72 -1.58 -5.99
N VAL A 185 -33.61 -0.63 -6.31
CA VAL A 185 -33.35 0.44 -7.29
C VAL A 185 -33.78 1.79 -6.73
N GLY A 186 -32.84 2.69 -6.45
CA GLY A 186 -33.08 4.04 -5.91
C GLY A 186 -33.72 5.00 -6.92
N ARG A 187 -33.06 5.17 -8.08
CA ARG A 187 -33.38 6.05 -9.22
C ARG A 187 -32.80 7.46 -9.10
N ASN A 188 -33.54 8.43 -8.58
CA ASN A 188 -33.01 9.78 -8.38
C ASN A 188 -33.18 10.17 -6.92
N GLY A 189 -32.25 10.94 -6.38
CA GLY A 189 -32.23 11.31 -4.98
C GLY A 189 -31.00 10.73 -4.32
N SER A 190 -30.70 11.16 -3.09
CA SER A 190 -29.63 10.55 -2.29
C SER A 190 -30.22 9.42 -1.46
N ASP A 191 -30.13 8.21 -1.99
CA ASP A 191 -30.81 7.02 -1.53
C ASP A 191 -29.94 6.20 -0.59
N ARG A 192 -30.59 5.39 0.25
CA ARG A 192 -29.95 4.40 1.10
C ARG A 192 -30.52 3.01 0.78
N LEU A 193 -29.70 2.15 0.18
CA LEU A 193 -30.08 0.78 -0.16
C LEU A 193 -29.32 -0.20 0.73
N SER A 194 -29.98 -1.26 1.19
CA SER A 194 -29.34 -2.31 2.01
C SER A 194 -29.87 -3.68 1.62
N GLY A 195 -28.99 -4.54 1.10
CA GLY A 195 -29.30 -5.91 0.70
C GLY A 195 -29.59 -6.81 1.89
N PHE A 196 -28.66 -6.85 2.85
CA PHE A 196 -28.62 -7.73 4.03
C PHE A 196 -27.99 -9.08 3.76
N ASP A 197 -28.74 -10.19 3.71
CA ASP A 197 -28.15 -11.50 3.45
C ASP A 197 -28.70 -11.99 2.10
N GLY A 198 -27.90 -12.65 1.28
CA GLY A 198 -28.34 -13.14 -0.02
C GLY A 198 -27.44 -12.62 -1.14
N LYS A 199 -27.81 -12.89 -2.39
CA LYS A 199 -27.11 -12.34 -3.56
C LYS A 199 -27.92 -11.19 -4.12
N ASP A 200 -27.62 -10.01 -3.64
CA ASP A 200 -28.39 -8.81 -3.90
C ASP A 200 -27.90 -8.06 -5.14
N THR A 201 -28.79 -7.28 -5.72
CA THR A 201 -28.48 -6.28 -6.75
C THR A 201 -29.00 -4.93 -6.32
N LEU A 202 -28.10 -4.01 -6.03
CA LEU A 202 -28.42 -2.65 -5.60
C LEU A 202 -28.02 -1.65 -6.69
N LYS A 203 -28.92 -0.73 -7.03
CA LYS A 203 -28.67 0.34 -8.00
C LYS A 203 -29.08 1.69 -7.41
N GLY A 204 -28.13 2.57 -7.14
CA GLY A 204 -28.35 3.93 -6.65
C GLY A 204 -29.08 4.77 -7.70
N GLY A 205 -28.37 5.09 -8.78
CA GLY A 205 -28.88 5.88 -9.90
C GLY A 205 -28.26 7.27 -9.92
N ASN A 206 -29.07 8.31 -9.81
CA ASN A 206 -28.60 9.70 -9.76
C ASN A 206 -28.70 10.21 -8.33
N GLY A 207 -27.58 10.66 -7.78
CA GLY A 207 -27.55 11.26 -6.45
C GLY A 207 -26.34 10.74 -5.68
N ASN A 208 -26.09 11.31 -4.50
CA ASN A 208 -25.08 10.73 -3.61
C ASN A 208 -25.71 9.60 -2.80
N ASP A 209 -25.56 8.37 -3.26
CA ASP A 209 -26.21 7.19 -2.72
C ASP A 209 -25.32 6.43 -1.71
N LYS A 210 -25.97 5.65 -0.85
CA LYS A 210 -25.32 4.75 0.11
C LYS A 210 -25.84 3.34 -0.07
N LEU A 211 -25.01 2.46 -0.59
CA LEU A 211 -25.36 1.06 -0.84
C LEU A 211 -24.58 0.16 0.13
N TYR A 212 -25.27 -0.87 0.63
CA TYR A 212 -24.69 -1.89 1.50
C TYR A 212 -25.17 -3.24 0.97
N GLY A 213 -24.27 -4.08 0.46
CA GLY A 213 -24.58 -5.46 0.06
C GLY A 213 -24.94 -6.27 1.30
N GLY A 214 -23.93 -6.67 2.05
CA GLY A 214 -24.04 -7.41 3.29
C GLY A 214 -23.39 -8.78 3.14
N ASP A 215 -24.09 -9.83 3.52
CA ASP A 215 -23.58 -11.20 3.43
C ASP A 215 -24.01 -11.81 2.10
N GLY A 216 -23.06 -12.28 1.29
CA GLY A 216 -23.32 -12.97 0.03
C GLY A 216 -22.57 -12.33 -1.13
N ASN A 217 -22.91 -12.72 -2.37
CA ASN A 217 -22.19 -12.21 -3.54
C ASN A 217 -23.06 -11.19 -4.26
N ASP A 218 -22.83 -9.92 -3.96
CA ASP A 218 -23.70 -8.82 -4.32
C ASP A 218 -23.20 -8.06 -5.55
N ASN A 219 -24.12 -7.34 -6.21
CA ASN A 219 -23.82 -6.45 -7.31
C ASN A 219 -24.33 -5.05 -6.99
N LEU A 220 -23.42 -4.13 -6.70
CA LEU A 220 -23.71 -2.75 -6.35
C LEU A 220 -23.31 -1.81 -7.50
N GLY A 221 -24.21 -0.90 -7.86
CA GLY A 221 -23.93 0.18 -8.80
C GLY A 221 -24.36 1.53 -8.22
N GLY A 222 -23.41 2.44 -8.04
CA GLY A 222 -23.64 3.81 -7.58
C GLY A 222 -24.40 4.62 -8.62
N GLY A 223 -23.73 4.95 -9.72
CA GLY A 223 -24.32 5.65 -10.85
C GLY A 223 -23.67 7.01 -11.10
N ASN A 224 -24.42 8.09 -10.92
CA ASN A 224 -23.91 9.45 -11.13
C ASN A 224 -23.85 10.18 -9.80
N GLN A 225 -22.84 11.05 -9.64
CA GLN A 225 -22.49 11.75 -8.40
C GLN A 225 -21.79 10.82 -7.40
N SER A 226 -21.42 11.37 -6.25
CA SER A 226 -20.49 10.74 -5.32
C SER A 226 -21.19 9.71 -4.43
N ASP A 227 -20.90 8.45 -4.68
CA ASP A 227 -21.52 7.31 -4.02
C ASP A 227 -20.62 6.67 -2.96
N LEU A 228 -21.27 5.99 -2.01
CA LEU A 228 -20.59 5.22 -0.97
C LEU A 228 -21.14 3.80 -0.95
N MET A 229 -20.27 2.83 -1.20
CA MET A 229 -20.64 1.42 -1.34
C MET A 229 -19.83 0.52 -0.43
N TYR A 230 -20.50 -0.47 0.15
CA TYR A 230 -19.89 -1.53 0.95
C TYR A 230 -20.41 -2.88 0.46
N GLY A 231 -19.52 -3.76 -0.01
CA GLY A 231 -19.80 -5.17 -0.29
C GLY A 231 -20.07 -5.93 1.01
N SER A 232 -19.06 -5.99 1.86
CA SER A 232 -18.98 -6.69 3.16
C SER A 232 -18.49 -8.13 3.04
N ASP A 233 -19.32 -9.15 3.26
CA ASP A 233 -18.84 -10.54 3.28
C ASP A 233 -19.24 -11.21 1.97
N GLY A 234 -18.28 -11.70 1.17
CA GLY A 234 -18.54 -12.49 -0.03
C GLY A 234 -17.82 -11.94 -1.26
N ASN A 235 -18.01 -12.57 -2.42
CA ASN A 235 -17.33 -12.13 -3.64
C ASN A 235 -18.21 -11.12 -4.37
N ASP A 236 -18.02 -9.85 -4.09
CA ASP A 236 -18.89 -8.76 -4.52
C ASP A 236 -18.41 -8.09 -5.81
N LYS A 237 -19.35 -7.40 -6.46
CA LYS A 237 -19.07 -6.54 -7.61
C LYS A 237 -19.57 -5.13 -7.35
N LEU A 238 -18.66 -4.17 -7.32
CA LEU A 238 -18.97 -2.77 -7.07
C LEU A 238 -18.62 -1.93 -8.30
N PHE A 239 -19.54 -1.05 -8.71
CA PHE A 239 -19.36 -0.11 -9.81
C PHE A 239 -19.70 1.31 -9.34
N GLY A 240 -18.70 2.19 -9.23
CA GLY A 240 -18.84 3.61 -8.84
C GLY A 240 -19.71 4.36 -9.83
N GLY A 241 -19.20 4.45 -11.07
CA GLY A 241 -19.88 5.11 -12.16
C GLY A 241 -19.17 6.40 -12.51
N ASN A 242 -19.82 7.54 -12.31
CA ASN A 242 -19.25 8.85 -12.57
C ASN A 242 -19.06 9.63 -11.26
N ASP A 243 -18.09 10.54 -11.26
CA ASP A 243 -17.78 11.51 -10.22
C ASP A 243 -16.79 11.02 -9.14
N LYS A 244 -17.16 10.88 -7.88
CA LYS A 244 -16.15 10.66 -6.82
C LYS A 244 -16.68 9.69 -5.81
N ASP A 245 -16.32 8.44 -6.01
CA ASP A 245 -16.92 7.34 -5.31
C ASP A 245 -15.99 6.77 -4.26
N LYS A 246 -16.60 6.16 -3.25
CA LYS A 246 -15.89 5.42 -2.22
C LYS A 246 -16.44 4.01 -2.11
N LEU A 247 -15.62 3.05 -2.49
CA LEU A 247 -16.00 1.64 -2.62
C LEU A 247 -15.19 0.81 -1.64
N PHE A 248 -15.87 -0.08 -0.93
CA PHE A 248 -15.26 -1.05 -0.02
C PHE A 248 -15.73 -2.44 -0.43
N GLY A 249 -14.80 -3.31 -0.83
CA GLY A 249 -15.05 -4.72 -1.11
C GLY A 249 -15.46 -5.44 0.17
N GLY A 250 -14.48 -5.75 1.01
CA GLY A 250 -14.69 -6.33 2.33
C GLY A 250 -13.88 -7.61 2.49
N ASP A 251 -14.52 -8.68 2.92
CA ASP A 251 -13.91 -10.01 3.03
C ASP A 251 -14.21 -10.81 1.76
N ASN A 252 -13.24 -11.61 1.31
CA ASN A 252 -13.25 -12.46 0.11
C ASN A 252 -12.89 -11.71 -1.19
N SER A 253 -12.97 -12.40 -2.33
CA SER A 253 -12.41 -11.92 -3.59
C SER A 253 -13.41 -11.06 -4.35
N ASP A 254 -13.19 -9.77 -4.34
CA ASP A 254 -14.02 -8.71 -4.86
C ASP A 254 -13.56 -8.18 -6.21
N LEU A 255 -14.52 -7.60 -6.93
CA LEU A 255 -14.31 -6.92 -8.20
C LEU A 255 -14.86 -5.49 -8.11
N ILE A 256 -13.95 -4.51 -8.09
CA ILE A 256 -14.26 -3.11 -7.81
C ILE A 256 -13.89 -2.25 -9.02
N TYR A 257 -14.84 -1.47 -9.53
CA TYR A 257 -14.64 -0.49 -10.59
C TYR A 257 -15.01 0.91 -10.09
N GLY A 258 -14.07 1.85 -10.10
CA GLY A 258 -14.31 3.27 -9.81
C GLY A 258 -15.15 3.90 -10.93
N GLY A 259 -14.59 3.95 -12.13
CA GLY A 259 -15.25 4.50 -13.31
C GLY A 259 -14.63 5.84 -13.69
N ASP A 260 -15.44 6.86 -13.91
CA ASP A 260 -14.96 8.20 -14.22
C ASP A 260 -14.88 9.07 -12.96
N GLY A 261 -13.75 9.73 -12.75
CA GLY A 261 -13.59 10.83 -11.81
C GLY A 261 -12.46 10.63 -10.79
N THR A 262 -12.67 10.86 -9.49
CA THR A 262 -11.57 10.67 -8.52
C THR A 262 -12.04 9.81 -7.37
N ASP A 263 -11.72 8.54 -7.45
CA ASP A 263 -12.31 7.49 -6.65
C ASP A 263 -11.37 6.97 -5.58
N ARG A 264 -11.95 6.29 -4.59
CA ARG A 264 -11.22 5.58 -3.54
C ARG A 264 -11.77 4.18 -3.37
N LEU A 265 -10.95 3.20 -3.68
CA LEU A 265 -11.29 1.79 -3.68
C LEU A 265 -10.47 1.09 -2.58
N PHE A 266 -11.15 0.34 -1.72
CA PHE A 266 -10.55 -0.44 -0.64
C PHE A 266 -11.01 -1.90 -0.80
N ALA A 267 -10.08 -2.81 -1.00
CA ALA A 267 -10.36 -4.23 -1.18
C ALA A 267 -10.53 -4.93 0.18
N SER A 268 -9.54 -4.77 1.06
CA SER A 268 -9.48 -5.22 2.47
C SER A 268 -8.93 -6.63 2.67
N ARG A 269 -9.70 -7.70 2.44
CA ARG A 269 -9.21 -9.07 2.59
C ARG A 269 -9.66 -9.92 1.42
N GLY A 270 -8.74 -10.65 0.82
CA GLY A 270 -9.03 -11.58 -0.26
C GLY A 270 -8.14 -11.30 -1.45
N ASP A 271 -8.20 -12.15 -2.47
CA ASP A 271 -7.48 -11.89 -3.71
C ASP A 271 -8.40 -11.05 -4.61
N ASP A 272 -8.20 -9.74 -4.63
CA ASP A 272 -9.13 -8.76 -5.17
C ASP A 272 -8.71 -8.20 -6.53
N LYS A 273 -9.67 -7.59 -7.23
CA LYS A 273 -9.42 -6.88 -8.49
C LYS A 273 -10.04 -5.49 -8.51
N LEU A 274 -9.19 -4.47 -8.63
CA LEU A 274 -9.57 -3.07 -8.57
C LEU A 274 -9.22 -2.36 -9.88
N TYR A 275 -10.13 -1.55 -10.39
CA TYR A 275 -9.91 -0.67 -11.52
C TYR A 275 -10.33 0.76 -11.14
N GLY A 276 -9.40 1.71 -11.17
CA GLY A 276 -9.69 3.14 -10.97
C GLY A 276 -10.56 3.66 -12.11
N GLY A 277 -10.03 3.60 -13.33
CA GLY A 277 -10.73 4.02 -14.53
C GLY A 277 -10.14 5.32 -15.05
N SER A 278 -10.95 6.38 -15.14
CA SER A 278 -10.48 7.70 -15.56
C SER A 278 -10.40 8.67 -14.39
N GLY A 279 -9.34 9.46 -14.36
CA GLY A 279 -9.11 10.52 -13.38
C GLY A 279 -8.04 10.15 -12.36
N ALA A 280 -8.15 10.62 -11.11
CA ALA A 280 -7.02 10.54 -10.16
C ALA A 280 -7.43 9.76 -8.92
N ASP A 281 -7.18 8.46 -8.98
CA ASP A 281 -7.76 7.46 -8.11
C ASP A 281 -6.80 7.02 -7.00
N ARG A 282 -7.37 6.37 -5.99
CA ARG A 282 -6.59 5.69 -4.94
C ARG A 282 -7.13 4.29 -4.71
N LEU A 283 -6.28 3.30 -4.91
CA LEU A 283 -6.60 1.89 -4.80
C LEU A 283 -5.75 1.28 -3.69
N PHE A 284 -6.39 0.48 -2.82
CA PHE A 284 -5.76 -0.25 -1.73
C PHE A 284 -6.19 -1.71 -1.82
N GLY A 285 -5.23 -2.62 -2.03
CA GLY A 285 -5.45 -4.08 -1.98
C GLY A 285 -5.60 -4.58 -0.54
N ASP A 286 -4.67 -4.16 0.31
CA ASP A 286 -4.57 -4.53 1.74
C ASP A 286 -4.06 -5.97 1.95
N LEU A 287 -4.92 -6.96 2.23
CA LEU A 287 -4.51 -8.34 2.51
C LEU A 287 -4.94 -9.29 1.40
N GLY A 288 -3.98 -9.96 0.74
CA GLY A 288 -4.23 -10.99 -0.26
C GLY A 288 -3.48 -10.70 -1.55
N ALA A 289 -3.57 -11.60 -2.53
CA ALA A 289 -2.84 -11.43 -3.79
C ALA A 289 -3.70 -10.61 -4.79
N ASP A 290 -3.49 -9.30 -4.80
CA ASP A 290 -4.39 -8.35 -5.43
C ASP A 290 -3.95 -7.91 -6.83
N LYS A 291 -4.92 -7.42 -7.61
CA LYS A 291 -4.68 -6.82 -8.93
C LYS A 291 -5.28 -5.43 -9.03
N LEU A 292 -4.43 -4.42 -9.09
CA LEU A 292 -4.81 -3.02 -9.11
C LEU A 292 -4.45 -2.38 -10.45
N TYR A 293 -5.42 -1.71 -11.07
CA TYR A 293 -5.24 -0.98 -12.34
C TYR A 293 -5.71 0.46 -12.16
N GLY A 294 -4.81 1.44 -12.28
CA GLY A 294 -5.13 2.87 -12.17
C GLY A 294 -5.98 3.33 -13.36
N GLY A 295 -5.40 3.23 -14.56
CA GLY A 295 -6.09 3.54 -15.81
C GLY A 295 -5.53 4.81 -16.43
N THR A 296 -6.31 5.88 -16.49
CA THR A 296 -5.83 7.17 -16.99
C THR A 296 -5.89 8.23 -15.92
N GLY A 297 -4.85 9.04 -15.80
CA GLY A 297 -4.74 10.12 -14.84
C GLY A 297 -3.76 9.76 -13.72
N ASN A 298 -3.58 10.63 -12.73
CA ASN A 298 -2.47 10.49 -11.78
C ASN A 298 -2.89 9.70 -10.55
N ASP A 299 -2.67 8.40 -10.58
CA ASP A 299 -3.19 7.44 -9.62
C ASP A 299 -2.23 7.13 -8.47
N ARG A 300 -2.78 6.53 -7.41
CA ARG A 300 -2.01 5.97 -6.30
C ARG A 300 -2.49 4.57 -5.98
N LEU A 301 -1.61 3.59 -6.15
CA LEU A 301 -1.90 2.18 -5.94
C LEU A 301 -1.04 1.66 -4.77
N PHE A 302 -1.67 0.91 -3.86
CA PHE A 302 -1.02 0.25 -2.73
C PHE A 302 -1.44 -1.21 -2.74
N GLY A 303 -0.50 -2.14 -2.94
CA GLY A 303 -0.74 -3.57 -2.91
C GLY A 303 -1.08 -4.02 -1.50
N GLY A 304 -0.08 -4.00 -0.62
CA GLY A 304 -0.25 -4.25 0.81
C GLY A 304 0.63 -5.40 1.28
N THR A 305 0.01 -6.55 1.53
CA THR A 305 0.71 -7.79 1.87
C THR A 305 0.36 -8.89 0.88
N ASP A 306 1.29 -9.82 0.71
CA ASP A 306 1.21 -10.92 -0.27
C ASP A 306 1.59 -10.42 -1.67
N ASN A 307 1.51 -11.29 -2.67
CA ASN A 307 2.10 -11.01 -3.98
C ASN A 307 1.09 -10.30 -4.89
N ASP A 308 1.34 -9.02 -5.14
CA ASP A 308 0.41 -8.14 -5.83
C ASP A 308 0.84 -7.83 -7.28
N ILE A 309 -0.15 -7.43 -8.10
CA ILE A 309 0.08 -6.89 -9.45
C ILE A 309 -0.52 -5.49 -9.54
N LEU A 310 0.32 -4.48 -9.74
CA LEU A 310 -0.09 -3.08 -9.85
C LEU A 310 0.26 -2.52 -11.23
N SER A 311 -0.68 -1.82 -11.86
CA SER A 311 -0.47 -1.11 -13.12
C SER A 311 -1.01 0.32 -13.02
N GLY A 312 -0.15 1.32 -13.18
CA GLY A 312 -0.53 2.73 -13.20
C GLY A 312 -1.36 3.07 -14.44
N GLY A 313 -0.76 2.89 -15.61
CA GLY A 313 -1.41 3.10 -16.90
C GLY A 313 -0.87 4.35 -17.58
N ASN A 314 -1.73 5.33 -17.85
CA ASN A 314 -1.30 6.59 -18.44
C ASN A 314 -1.21 7.67 -17.36
N ASN A 315 -0.28 8.61 -17.56
CA ASN A 315 0.03 9.76 -16.72
C ASN A 315 0.94 9.44 -15.50
N ASP A 316 1.12 10.41 -14.60
CA ASP A 316 2.16 10.33 -13.57
C ASP A 316 1.63 9.61 -12.31
N ASP A 317 1.99 8.34 -12.17
CA ASP A 317 1.45 7.45 -11.14
C ASP A 317 2.38 7.24 -9.95
N ARG A 318 1.82 6.70 -8.87
CA ARG A 318 2.57 6.21 -7.71
C ARG A 318 2.12 4.82 -7.31
N LEU A 319 3.04 3.87 -7.35
CA LEU A 319 2.79 2.48 -7.01
C LEU A 319 3.65 2.08 -5.80
N HIS A 320 3.04 1.34 -4.87
CA HIS A 320 3.72 0.75 -3.72
C HIS A 320 3.27 -0.71 -3.56
N GLY A 321 4.19 -1.66 -3.74
CA GLY A 321 3.92 -3.09 -3.61
C GLY A 321 3.63 -3.44 -2.15
N GLY A 322 4.65 -3.33 -1.30
CA GLY A 322 4.53 -3.52 0.14
C GLY A 322 5.37 -4.71 0.61
N ASN A 323 4.73 -5.73 1.17
CA ASN A 323 5.40 -6.99 1.46
C ASN A 323 4.89 -8.05 0.50
N GLY A 324 5.80 -8.82 -0.09
CA GLY A 324 5.42 -9.85 -1.05
C GLY A 324 6.38 -9.79 -2.21
N ARG A 325 6.25 -10.71 -3.16
CA ARG A 325 6.89 -10.58 -4.46
C ARG A 325 5.89 -9.91 -5.38
N ASP A 326 6.10 -8.63 -5.65
CA ASP A 326 5.14 -7.80 -6.36
C ASP A 326 5.59 -7.51 -7.79
N ASP A 327 4.62 -7.44 -8.71
CA ASP A 327 4.82 -7.02 -10.10
C ASP A 327 4.22 -5.62 -10.31
N LEU A 328 5.06 -4.60 -10.52
CA LEU A 328 4.65 -3.19 -10.62
C LEU A 328 4.99 -2.60 -11.99
N PHE A 329 3.98 -2.04 -12.66
CA PHE A 329 4.10 -1.43 -13.99
C PHE A 329 3.62 0.02 -13.96
N GLY A 330 4.51 0.99 -14.21
CA GLY A 330 4.20 2.41 -14.30
C GLY A 330 3.32 2.70 -15.52
N GLY A 331 3.88 2.54 -16.71
CA GLY A 331 3.19 2.72 -17.99
C GLY A 331 3.73 3.93 -18.72
N ASP A 332 2.84 4.84 -19.16
CA ASP A 332 3.23 6.09 -19.81
C ASP A 332 3.18 7.23 -18.79
N GLY A 333 4.28 7.94 -18.53
CA GLY A 333 4.25 9.09 -17.62
C GLY A 333 5.56 9.31 -16.88
N ARG A 334 5.51 10.10 -15.81
CA ARG A 334 6.58 10.14 -14.82
C ARG A 334 6.11 9.42 -13.56
N ASP A 335 6.51 8.16 -13.46
CA ASP A 335 6.05 7.27 -12.42
C ASP A 335 7.01 7.22 -11.23
N ARG A 336 6.44 6.89 -10.07
CA ARG A 336 7.21 6.53 -8.87
C ARG A 336 6.78 5.17 -8.39
N ILE A 337 7.69 4.22 -8.45
CA ILE A 337 7.42 2.81 -8.19
C ILE A 337 8.31 2.37 -7.02
N PHE A 338 7.70 1.76 -6.01
CA PHE A 338 8.36 1.25 -4.82
C PHE A 338 7.94 -0.21 -4.63
N GLY A 339 8.88 -1.16 -4.76
CA GLY A 339 8.61 -2.59 -4.54
C GLY A 339 8.29 -2.84 -3.07
N GLY A 340 9.29 -2.67 -2.21
CA GLY A 340 9.13 -2.78 -0.77
C GLY A 340 10.05 -3.84 -0.20
N ALA A 341 9.48 -4.94 0.29
CA ALA A 341 10.22 -6.05 0.87
C ALA A 341 9.95 -7.34 0.11
N SER A 342 10.99 -8.17 -0.02
CA SER A 342 11.09 -9.37 -0.87
C SER A 342 11.48 -9.04 -2.30
N ASP A 343 11.63 -10.08 -3.13
CA ASP A 343 12.13 -9.97 -4.50
C ASP A 343 11.01 -9.45 -5.42
N ASP A 344 11.07 -8.19 -5.84
CA ASP A 344 10.04 -7.51 -6.64
C ASP A 344 10.43 -7.35 -8.12
N THR A 345 9.44 -7.17 -9.00
CA THR A 345 9.64 -6.83 -10.42
C THR A 345 9.00 -5.49 -10.75
N LEU A 346 9.81 -4.51 -11.17
CA LEU A 346 9.38 -3.14 -11.44
C LEU A 346 9.69 -2.74 -12.88
N SER A 347 8.72 -2.11 -13.55
CA SER A 347 8.87 -1.53 -14.90
C SER A 347 8.34 -0.10 -14.94
N GLY A 348 9.19 0.87 -15.29
CA GLY A 348 8.82 2.28 -15.48
C GLY A 348 7.95 2.47 -16.72
N GLY A 349 8.53 2.22 -17.90
CA GLY A 349 7.82 2.26 -19.17
C GLY A 349 8.26 3.45 -20.02
N SER A 350 7.34 4.33 -20.39
CA SER A 350 7.65 5.56 -21.12
C SER A 350 7.75 6.75 -20.18
N GLY A 351 8.89 7.43 -20.14
CA GLY A 351 9.05 8.71 -19.46
C GLY A 351 10.19 8.70 -18.44
N ASN A 352 10.19 9.63 -17.49
CA ASN A 352 11.36 9.83 -16.62
C ASN A 352 11.07 9.28 -15.23
N ASP A 353 11.22 7.98 -15.04
CA ASP A 353 10.68 7.27 -13.89
C ASP A 353 11.63 7.18 -12.71
N LEU A 354 11.07 6.96 -11.52
CA LEU A 354 11.79 6.63 -10.30
C LEU A 354 11.37 5.26 -9.82
N LEU A 355 12.28 4.30 -9.86
CA LEU A 355 12.07 2.93 -9.37
C LEU A 355 12.94 2.69 -8.14
N LYS A 356 12.35 2.07 -7.12
CA LYS A 356 13.07 1.57 -5.95
C LYS A 356 12.64 0.15 -5.64
N GLY A 357 13.57 -0.80 -5.70
CA GLY A 357 13.34 -2.20 -5.35
C GLY A 357 13.00 -2.32 -3.87
N GLY A 358 14.01 -2.13 -3.02
CA GLY A 358 13.83 -2.02 -1.57
C GLY A 358 14.72 -3.01 -0.85
N GLY A 359 14.15 -4.08 -0.31
CA GLY A 359 14.95 -5.15 0.25
C GLY A 359 14.54 -6.47 -0.39
N GLY A 360 15.48 -7.24 -0.93
CA GLY A 360 15.16 -8.41 -1.74
C GLY A 360 16.05 -8.40 -2.98
N ASN A 361 15.99 -9.45 -3.79
CA ASN A 361 16.68 -9.48 -5.08
C ASN A 361 15.70 -8.98 -6.14
N ASP A 362 15.77 -7.71 -6.48
CA ASP A 362 14.76 -7.03 -7.28
C ASP A 362 15.15 -6.95 -8.76
N ALA A 363 14.16 -6.98 -9.65
CA ALA A 363 14.33 -6.77 -11.08
C ALA A 363 13.72 -5.42 -11.49
N LEU A 364 14.54 -4.44 -11.90
CA LEU A 364 14.12 -3.09 -12.24
C LEU A 364 14.38 -2.79 -13.72
N ASN A 365 13.37 -2.30 -14.43
CA ASN A 365 13.50 -1.83 -15.82
C ASN A 365 12.95 -0.40 -15.96
N GLY A 366 13.80 0.56 -16.30
CA GLY A 366 13.42 1.97 -16.50
C GLY A 366 12.60 2.18 -17.76
N GLY A 367 12.95 1.50 -18.85
CA GLY A 367 12.29 1.67 -20.15
C GLY A 367 12.88 2.85 -20.94
N SER A 368 12.05 3.72 -21.47
CA SER A 368 12.51 4.88 -22.25
C SER A 368 12.41 6.17 -21.44
N GLY A 369 13.33 7.10 -21.63
CA GLY A 369 13.42 8.37 -20.90
C GLY A 369 14.55 8.38 -19.88
N ALA A 370 14.70 9.48 -19.14
CA ALA A 370 15.80 9.65 -18.20
C ALA A 370 15.38 9.19 -16.80
N ASN A 371 15.73 7.96 -16.45
CA ASN A 371 15.23 7.22 -15.30
C ASN A 371 16.19 7.25 -14.11
N LYS A 372 15.65 6.94 -12.92
CA LYS A 372 16.43 6.72 -11.71
C LYS A 372 16.00 5.41 -11.07
N LEU A 373 16.92 4.46 -11.02
CA LEU A 373 16.69 3.13 -10.46
C LEU A 373 17.58 2.95 -9.22
N PHE A 374 17.01 2.41 -8.16
CA PHE A 374 17.71 2.10 -6.90
C PHE A 374 17.33 0.70 -6.44
N GLY A 375 18.27 -0.25 -6.45
CA GLY A 375 18.06 -1.60 -5.91
C GLY A 375 17.93 -1.58 -4.37
N ASN A 376 18.88 -0.87 -3.75
CA ASN A 376 19.10 -0.68 -2.32
C ASN A 376 19.73 -1.89 -1.61
N GLY A 377 19.06 -3.02 -1.46
CA GLY A 377 19.60 -4.12 -0.67
C GLY A 377 19.16 -5.49 -1.13
N GLY A 378 20.12 -6.35 -1.42
CA GLY A 378 19.94 -7.65 -2.06
C GLY A 378 20.74 -7.66 -3.37
N ASN A 379 20.59 -8.71 -4.16
CA ASN A 379 21.31 -8.85 -5.42
C ASN A 379 20.35 -8.47 -6.55
N ASP A 380 20.45 -7.24 -7.03
CA ASP A 380 19.47 -6.62 -7.91
C ASP A 380 19.88 -6.70 -9.39
N GLU A 381 18.91 -6.86 -10.29
CA GLU A 381 19.10 -6.73 -11.74
C GLU A 381 18.43 -5.45 -12.23
N MET A 382 19.20 -4.55 -12.85
CA MET A 382 18.74 -3.22 -13.23
C MET A 382 19.03 -2.93 -14.70
N ILE A 383 18.00 -2.50 -15.43
CA ILE A 383 18.09 -2.07 -16.83
C ILE A 383 17.60 -0.63 -16.95
N GLY A 384 18.45 0.31 -17.34
CA GLY A 384 18.08 1.72 -17.56
C GLY A 384 17.16 1.88 -18.76
N GLY A 385 17.61 1.33 -19.89
CA GLY A 385 16.91 1.33 -21.17
C GLY A 385 17.48 2.38 -22.11
N GLY A 386 16.72 3.43 -22.42
CA GLY A 386 17.21 4.50 -23.30
C GLY A 386 16.93 5.87 -22.73
N GLY A 387 17.90 6.77 -22.77
CA GLY A 387 17.84 8.07 -22.12
C GLY A 387 19.04 8.25 -21.21
N LYS A 388 19.08 9.33 -20.44
CA LYS A 388 20.17 9.57 -19.48
C LYS A 388 19.75 9.04 -18.11
N ASP A 389 20.22 7.85 -17.79
CA ASP A 389 19.80 7.09 -16.62
C ASP A 389 20.77 7.22 -15.46
N ILE A 390 20.25 7.01 -14.25
CA ILE A 390 21.03 6.84 -13.03
C ILE A 390 20.63 5.53 -12.38
N LEU A 391 21.56 4.59 -12.31
CA LEU A 391 21.40 3.29 -11.66
C LEU A 391 22.28 3.24 -10.40
N ASN A 392 21.71 2.76 -9.31
CA ASN A 392 22.43 2.50 -8.06
C ASN A 392 22.00 1.15 -7.50
N GLY A 393 22.92 0.18 -7.47
CA GLY A 393 22.69 -1.18 -6.95
C GLY A 393 22.45 -1.14 -5.45
N GLY A 394 23.44 -0.68 -4.70
CA GLY A 394 23.34 -0.45 -3.27
C GLY A 394 24.18 -1.43 -2.48
N ARG A 395 23.57 -2.43 -1.84
CA ARG A 395 24.27 -3.49 -1.12
C ARG A 395 23.88 -4.83 -1.72
N GLY A 396 24.87 -5.69 -1.92
CA GLY A 396 24.69 -7.00 -2.53
C GLY A 396 25.47 -7.04 -3.84
N ASN A 397 25.36 -8.16 -4.55
CA ASN A 397 26.04 -8.34 -5.82
C ASN A 397 25.05 -8.03 -6.94
N ASP A 398 25.18 -6.84 -7.50
CA ASP A 398 24.20 -6.24 -8.40
C ASP A 398 24.64 -6.32 -9.87
N VAL A 399 23.66 -6.31 -10.77
CA VAL A 399 23.90 -6.29 -12.23
C VAL A 399 23.19 -5.09 -12.84
N LEU A 400 23.96 -4.11 -13.28
CA LEU A 400 23.48 -2.84 -13.83
C LEU A 400 23.79 -2.75 -15.33
N ARG A 401 22.77 -2.49 -16.14
CA ARG A 401 22.89 -2.26 -17.58
C ARG A 401 22.17 -0.98 -17.95
N SER A 402 22.88 0.08 -18.33
CA SER A 402 22.21 1.38 -18.57
C SER A 402 21.58 1.46 -19.95
N GLY A 403 22.28 1.06 -21.01
CA GLY A 403 21.71 0.85 -22.34
C GLY A 403 22.15 1.88 -23.37
N GLY A 404 21.51 3.05 -23.43
CA GLY A 404 21.98 4.10 -24.33
C GLY A 404 21.60 5.50 -23.88
N GLY A 405 22.54 6.43 -24.02
CA GLY A 405 22.51 7.78 -23.43
C GLY A 405 23.70 7.97 -22.51
N ASP A 406 23.93 9.19 -22.01
CA ASP A 406 25.09 9.46 -21.14
C ASP A 406 24.75 9.10 -19.68
N ASP A 407 25.06 7.88 -19.25
CA ASP A 407 24.52 7.28 -18.04
C ASP A 407 25.44 7.38 -16.82
N LYS A 408 24.87 7.12 -15.65
CA LYS A 408 25.62 6.95 -14.41
C LYS A 408 25.24 5.65 -13.72
N LEU A 409 26.21 4.77 -13.50
CA LEU A 409 26.04 3.49 -12.81
C LEU A 409 26.87 3.51 -11.53
N ILE A 410 26.29 3.04 -10.44
CA ILE A 410 26.93 2.91 -9.12
C ILE A 410 26.62 1.50 -8.61
N GLY A 411 27.62 0.64 -8.48
CA GLY A 411 27.48 -0.70 -7.92
C GLY A 411 27.13 -0.61 -6.44
N GLY A 412 28.09 -0.15 -5.65
CA GLY A 412 27.89 0.16 -4.23
C GLY A 412 28.73 -0.75 -3.36
N GLY A 413 28.14 -1.79 -2.78
CA GLY A 413 28.88 -2.70 -1.92
C GLY A 413 28.54 -4.15 -2.21
N GLY A 414 29.52 -4.93 -2.62
CA GLY A 414 29.38 -6.30 -3.10
C GLY A 414 30.19 -6.47 -4.38
N GLU A 415 30.13 -7.65 -5.00
CA GLU A 415 30.80 -7.87 -6.29
C GLU A 415 29.80 -7.58 -7.42
N ASP A 416 29.95 -6.42 -8.07
CA ASP A 416 28.98 -5.87 -9.00
C ASP A 416 29.40 -6.03 -10.47
N ILE A 417 28.40 -6.04 -11.37
CA ILE A 417 28.61 -6.02 -12.82
C ILE A 417 27.93 -4.79 -13.40
N LEU A 418 28.71 -3.87 -13.95
CA LEU A 418 28.23 -2.62 -14.55
C LEU A 418 28.52 -2.61 -16.06
N VAL A 419 27.51 -2.31 -16.87
CA VAL A 419 27.62 -2.24 -18.34
C VAL A 419 26.98 -0.94 -18.86
N GLY A 420 27.78 -0.04 -19.45
CA GLY A 420 27.31 1.22 -20.07
C GLY A 420 26.51 0.97 -21.35
N GLY A 421 26.98 0.02 -22.17
CA GLY A 421 26.18 -0.57 -23.24
C GLY A 421 26.45 0.03 -24.62
N SER A 422 25.39 0.41 -25.33
CA SER A 422 25.44 0.57 -26.80
C SER A 422 25.76 1.98 -27.30
N GLY A 423 25.88 2.97 -26.41
CA GLY A 423 26.32 4.32 -26.76
C GLY A 423 26.04 5.35 -25.66
N GLY A 424 27.00 6.20 -25.38
CA GLY A 424 26.90 7.22 -24.32
C GLY A 424 28.29 7.70 -23.96
N ASN A 425 28.42 8.77 -23.18
CA ASN A 425 29.62 8.97 -22.39
C ASN A 425 29.25 8.68 -20.93
N ASP A 426 29.55 7.47 -20.50
CA ASP A 426 29.05 6.90 -19.26
C ASP A 426 30.01 7.10 -18.10
N SER A 427 29.48 7.03 -16.88
CA SER A 427 30.29 7.04 -15.66
C SER A 427 29.92 5.86 -14.77
N LEU A 428 30.85 4.91 -14.67
CA LEU A 428 30.69 3.66 -13.93
C LEU A 428 31.54 3.71 -12.66
N PHE A 429 30.91 3.43 -11.53
CA PHE A 429 31.54 3.38 -10.21
C PHE A 429 31.25 2.02 -9.57
N GLY A 430 32.25 1.15 -9.41
CA GLY A 430 32.09 -0.13 -8.68
C GLY A 430 31.88 0.11 -7.18
N ASP A 431 32.63 1.08 -6.64
CA ASP A 431 32.71 1.44 -5.22
C ASP A 431 33.42 0.37 -4.38
N GLY A 432 32.74 -0.67 -3.90
CA GLY A 432 33.34 -1.59 -2.92
C GLY A 432 33.05 -3.06 -3.18
N GLY A 433 34.08 -3.80 -3.56
CA GLY A 433 34.07 -5.24 -3.86
C GLY A 433 34.95 -5.52 -5.06
N GLY A 434 34.96 -6.76 -5.56
CA GLY A 434 35.68 -7.09 -6.79
C GLY A 434 34.74 -6.97 -7.98
N ASP A 435 34.74 -5.80 -8.62
CA ASP A 435 33.72 -5.40 -9.58
C ASP A 435 34.15 -5.67 -11.03
N THR A 436 33.17 -5.83 -11.93
CA THR A 436 33.39 -5.90 -13.37
C THR A 436 32.67 -4.76 -14.08
N LEU A 437 33.44 -3.85 -14.67
CA LEU A 437 32.94 -2.67 -15.38
C LEU A 437 33.24 -2.78 -16.88
N ASP A 438 32.23 -2.58 -17.71
CA ASP A 438 32.30 -2.53 -19.18
C ASP A 438 31.69 -1.21 -19.66
N GLY A 439 32.52 -0.29 -20.16
CA GLY A 439 32.08 1.02 -20.67
C GLY A 439 31.22 0.88 -21.94
N GLY A 440 31.68 0.06 -22.88
CA GLY A 440 30.95 -0.22 -24.11
C GLY A 440 31.32 0.76 -25.23
N ASN A 441 30.40 1.62 -25.62
CA ASN A 441 30.62 2.57 -26.73
C ASN A 441 30.55 4.02 -26.23
N GLY A 442 31.57 4.79 -26.58
CA GLY A 442 31.71 6.21 -26.33
C GLY A 442 32.85 6.49 -25.38
N ASN A 443 32.95 7.72 -24.86
CA ASN A 443 34.08 8.10 -24.02
C ASN A 443 33.68 7.98 -22.56
N ASP A 444 34.09 6.89 -21.93
CA ASP A 444 33.58 6.46 -20.64
C ASP A 444 34.56 6.74 -19.50
N GLY A 445 34.03 6.93 -18.30
CA GLY A 445 34.80 7.01 -17.06
C GLY A 445 34.50 5.81 -16.18
N LEU A 446 35.50 4.94 -15.98
CA LEU A 446 35.40 3.72 -15.18
C LEU A 446 36.25 3.86 -13.91
N PHE A 447 35.61 3.69 -12.76
CA PHE A 447 36.21 3.78 -11.44
C PHE A 447 35.88 2.51 -10.66
N GLY A 448 36.85 1.61 -10.45
CA GLY A 448 36.64 0.35 -9.73
C GLY A 448 36.33 0.61 -8.25
N GLY A 449 37.26 1.24 -7.54
CA GLY A 449 37.06 1.66 -6.16
C GLY A 449 37.96 0.88 -5.23
N SER A 450 37.39 -0.01 -4.41
CA SER A 450 38.17 -0.88 -3.53
C SER A 450 37.83 -2.34 -3.76
N GLY A 451 38.85 -3.18 -3.88
CA GLY A 451 38.74 -4.59 -4.21
C GLY A 451 39.50 -4.88 -5.50
N ASP A 452 39.53 -6.14 -5.93
CA ASP A 452 40.27 -6.53 -7.13
C ASP A 452 39.32 -6.42 -8.34
N ASP A 453 39.44 -5.32 -9.08
CA ASP A 453 38.47 -4.93 -10.10
C ASP A 453 38.89 -5.32 -11.52
N LYS A 454 37.92 -5.48 -12.41
CA LYS A 454 38.13 -5.66 -13.85
C LYS A 454 37.41 -4.56 -14.62
N LEU A 455 38.17 -3.72 -15.32
CA LEU A 455 37.66 -2.62 -16.12
C LEU A 455 37.96 -2.85 -17.60
N ASP A 456 36.95 -2.69 -18.45
CA ASP A 456 37.03 -2.71 -19.91
C ASP A 456 36.40 -1.42 -20.47
N GLY A 457 37.22 -0.54 -21.06
CA GLY A 457 36.75 0.74 -21.63
C GLY A 457 35.87 0.55 -22.86
N GLY A 458 36.15 -0.48 -23.67
CA GLY A 458 35.40 -0.75 -24.88
C GLY A 458 35.88 0.11 -26.06
N SER A 459 35.07 1.05 -26.53
CA SER A 459 35.38 1.85 -27.71
C SER A 459 35.14 3.34 -27.50
N GLY A 460 36.17 4.14 -27.73
CA GLY A 460 36.16 5.57 -27.47
C GLY A 460 37.43 5.97 -26.76
N GLY A 461 37.52 7.21 -26.28
CA GLY A 461 38.64 7.64 -25.46
C GLY A 461 38.26 7.57 -23.99
N ASP A 462 38.66 6.50 -23.33
CA ASP A 462 38.16 6.12 -22.01
C ASP A 462 39.12 6.53 -20.89
N VAL A 463 38.59 6.73 -19.68
CA VAL A 463 39.35 7.01 -18.47
C VAL A 463 39.14 5.87 -17.49
N LEU A 464 40.20 5.12 -17.19
CA LEU A 464 40.14 3.95 -16.30
C LEU A 464 40.96 4.20 -15.03
N ASN A 465 40.34 3.98 -13.88
CA ASN A 465 40.99 4.00 -12.57
C ASN A 465 40.52 2.77 -11.78
N GLY A 466 41.42 1.79 -11.58
CA GLY A 466 41.11 0.59 -10.81
C GLY A 466 40.83 0.94 -9.35
N GLY A 467 41.77 1.62 -8.70
CA GLY A 467 41.60 2.11 -7.34
C GLY A 467 42.50 1.33 -6.39
N ALA A 468 41.95 0.80 -5.31
CA ALA A 468 42.70 0.04 -4.32
C ALA A 468 42.43 -1.46 -4.46
N GLY A 469 43.46 -2.25 -4.72
CA GLY A 469 43.34 -3.68 -4.98
C GLY A 469 44.31 -4.10 -6.06
N ASP A 470 44.22 -5.36 -6.50
CA ASP A 470 44.99 -5.82 -7.66
C ASP A 470 44.09 -5.79 -8.92
N ASP A 471 44.13 -4.70 -9.68
CA ASP A 471 43.16 -4.45 -10.74
C ASP A 471 43.62 -4.91 -12.14
N ILE A 472 42.65 -5.23 -13.01
CA ILE A 472 42.88 -5.53 -14.43
C ILE A 472 42.20 -4.47 -15.28
N LEU A 473 43.00 -3.73 -16.05
CA LEU A 473 42.55 -2.65 -16.92
C LEU A 473 42.73 -3.03 -18.39
N HIS A 474 41.66 -2.87 -19.17
CA HIS A 474 41.62 -3.05 -20.62
C HIS A 474 41.06 -1.76 -21.24
N GLY A 475 41.87 -1.02 -21.99
CA GLY A 475 41.43 0.25 -22.60
C GLY A 475 40.47 0.02 -23.76
N GLY A 476 40.78 -0.98 -24.60
CA GLY A 476 40.01 -1.30 -25.78
C GLY A 476 40.47 -0.47 -26.98
N SER A 477 39.53 0.19 -27.66
CA SER A 477 39.81 0.94 -28.88
C SER A 477 39.60 2.43 -28.70
N GLY A 478 40.68 3.18 -28.80
CA GLY A 478 40.62 4.62 -29.00
C GLY A 478 41.86 5.25 -28.44
N ALA A 479 41.73 6.29 -27.64
CA ALA A 479 42.86 6.97 -27.00
C ALA A 479 42.56 7.07 -25.52
N ASP A 480 43.07 6.10 -24.77
CA ASP A 480 42.63 5.83 -23.41
C ASP A 480 43.58 6.45 -22.38
N THR A 481 43.08 6.73 -21.19
CA THR A 481 43.84 7.28 -20.07
C THR A 481 43.72 6.35 -18.87
N PHE A 482 44.84 5.74 -18.50
CA PHE A 482 44.93 4.91 -17.30
C PHE A 482 45.43 5.77 -16.13
N VAL A 483 44.58 5.98 -15.12
CA VAL A 483 44.85 6.89 -14.00
C VAL A 483 45.21 6.09 -12.76
N PHE A 484 46.38 6.39 -12.16
CA PHE A 484 46.83 5.73 -10.94
C PHE A 484 47.05 6.73 -9.81
N ASN A 485 46.57 6.35 -8.63
CA ASN A 485 46.72 7.10 -7.40
C ASN A 485 47.43 6.22 -6.35
N PRO A 486 48.01 6.79 -5.28
CA PRO A 486 48.58 5.98 -4.20
C PRO A 486 47.49 5.25 -3.38
N SER A 487 47.21 3.99 -3.72
CA SER A 487 46.12 3.19 -3.13
C SER A 487 46.59 1.84 -2.53
N ASN A 488 47.78 1.36 -2.91
CA ASN A 488 48.34 0.04 -2.63
C ASN A 488 47.62 -1.04 -3.44
N GLY A 489 48.41 -1.77 -4.24
CA GLY A 489 47.87 -2.68 -5.24
C GLY A 489 48.93 -3.17 -6.22
N SER A 490 48.49 -4.03 -7.12
CA SER A 490 49.29 -4.54 -8.23
C SER A 490 48.47 -4.58 -9.52
N ASP A 491 48.25 -3.42 -10.10
CA ASP A 491 47.42 -3.25 -11.29
C ASP A 491 48.11 -3.69 -12.59
N ARG A 492 47.32 -4.20 -13.53
CA ARG A 492 47.78 -4.62 -14.85
C ARG A 492 46.97 -3.99 -15.98
N ILE A 493 47.64 -3.21 -16.83
CA ILE A 493 47.11 -2.79 -18.12
C ILE A 493 47.40 -3.89 -19.15
N THR A 494 46.39 -4.33 -19.89
CA THR A 494 46.47 -5.55 -20.71
C THR A 494 46.73 -5.31 -22.19
N ASP A 495 46.41 -4.14 -22.72
CA ASP A 495 46.36 -3.84 -24.15
C ASP A 495 46.89 -2.45 -24.53
N PHE A 496 47.72 -1.85 -23.68
CA PHE A 496 48.31 -0.53 -23.88
C PHE A 496 48.91 -0.34 -25.29
N THR A 497 48.57 0.77 -25.93
CA THR A 497 49.14 1.22 -27.21
C THR A 497 49.79 2.59 -27.08
N ASP A 498 51.11 2.66 -27.31
CA ASP A 498 51.95 3.85 -27.15
C ASP A 498 51.64 4.97 -28.16
N ASP A 499 50.94 4.67 -29.26
CA ASP A 499 50.59 5.65 -30.27
C ASP A 499 49.30 6.43 -29.98
N ARG A 500 48.54 6.04 -28.94
CA ARG A 500 47.24 6.63 -28.61
C ARG A 500 46.97 6.78 -27.12
N ASP A 501 47.45 5.87 -26.29
CA ASP A 501 47.08 5.80 -24.89
C ASP A 501 48.02 6.60 -23.99
N THR A 502 47.53 6.98 -22.82
CA THR A 502 48.27 7.74 -21.82
C THR A 502 48.14 7.10 -20.44
N ILE A 503 49.16 7.29 -19.61
CA ILE A 503 49.17 6.88 -18.21
C ILE A 503 49.35 8.13 -17.35
N ASP A 504 48.36 8.43 -16.51
CA ASP A 504 48.39 9.57 -15.58
C ASP A 504 48.94 9.12 -14.22
N LEU A 505 50.11 9.68 -13.86
CA LEU A 505 50.79 9.44 -12.58
C LEU A 505 50.88 10.72 -11.74
N SER A 506 50.09 11.75 -12.09
CA SER A 506 50.20 13.08 -11.52
C SER A 506 49.98 13.10 -9.99
N ASP A 507 49.15 12.19 -9.47
CA ASP A 507 48.85 12.04 -8.04
C ASP A 507 50.03 11.47 -7.21
N PHE A 508 51.06 10.90 -7.87
CA PHE A 508 52.30 10.52 -7.18
C PHE A 508 53.23 11.71 -6.90
N GLY A 509 52.95 12.89 -7.46
CA GLY A 509 53.70 14.12 -7.18
C GLY A 509 55.16 14.05 -7.65
N PHE A 510 55.40 13.46 -8.82
CA PHE A 510 56.69 13.51 -9.50
C PHE A 510 56.98 14.93 -10.01
N SER A 511 58.27 15.29 -10.13
CA SER A 511 58.66 16.61 -10.66
C SER A 511 58.92 16.58 -12.17
N SER A 512 59.11 15.38 -12.73
CA SER A 512 59.22 15.12 -14.16
C SER A 512 58.88 13.67 -14.49
N VAL A 513 58.55 13.38 -15.75
CA VAL A 513 58.34 12.01 -16.26
C VAL A 513 59.56 11.11 -16.01
N GLY A 514 60.77 11.67 -16.10
CA GLY A 514 62.00 10.95 -15.77
C GLY A 514 62.03 10.39 -14.34
N ASP A 515 61.42 11.08 -13.37
CA ASP A 515 61.34 10.59 -11.98
C ASP A 515 60.46 9.34 -11.86
N ALA A 516 59.41 9.23 -12.69
CA ALA A 516 58.56 8.04 -12.76
C ALA A 516 59.27 6.90 -13.51
N LEU A 517 59.94 7.19 -14.62
CA LEU A 517 60.69 6.21 -15.41
C LEU A 517 61.88 5.61 -14.63
N ASP A 518 62.53 6.38 -13.75
CA ASP A 518 63.56 5.86 -12.83
C ASP A 518 63.02 4.80 -11.85
N ARG A 519 61.69 4.68 -11.73
CA ARG A 519 60.99 3.67 -10.90
C ARG A 519 60.40 2.52 -11.72
N ALA A 520 60.64 2.50 -13.02
CA ALA A 520 60.22 1.44 -13.92
C ALA A 520 61.36 0.46 -14.23
N ARG A 521 61.01 -0.78 -14.56
CA ARG A 521 61.93 -1.81 -15.07
C ARG A 521 61.22 -2.72 -16.05
N GLU A 522 61.96 -3.29 -16.99
CA GLU A 522 61.46 -4.38 -17.82
C GLU A 522 61.45 -5.70 -17.03
N GLN A 523 60.38 -6.48 -17.17
CA GLN A 523 60.23 -7.80 -16.58
C GLN A 523 59.58 -8.75 -17.59
N GLY A 524 60.42 -9.46 -18.38
CA GLY A 524 59.92 -10.22 -19.52
C GLY A 524 59.56 -9.27 -20.65
N ASP A 525 58.35 -9.41 -21.20
CA ASP A 525 57.82 -8.51 -22.23
C ASP A 525 57.03 -7.32 -21.62
N ASP A 526 56.91 -7.27 -20.29
CA ASP A 526 56.15 -6.24 -19.58
C ASP A 526 57.08 -5.12 -19.04
N THR A 527 56.55 -3.90 -18.92
CA THR A 527 57.15 -2.82 -18.13
C THR A 527 56.46 -2.72 -16.77
N VAL A 528 57.25 -2.66 -15.69
CA VAL A 528 56.75 -2.65 -14.31
C VAL A 528 57.22 -1.41 -13.57
N PHE A 529 56.28 -0.57 -13.13
CA PHE A 529 56.52 0.53 -12.20
C PHE A 529 56.34 0.06 -10.75
N THR A 530 57.15 0.59 -9.84
CA THR A 530 56.95 0.37 -8.39
C THR A 530 56.94 1.71 -7.65
N LEU A 531 55.75 2.23 -7.36
CA LEU A 531 55.50 3.61 -6.96
C LEU A 531 54.77 3.66 -5.62
N ARG A 532 55.47 4.03 -4.54
CA ARG A 532 54.85 4.36 -3.23
C ARG A 532 53.81 3.34 -2.69
N GLY A 533 53.99 2.05 -2.95
CA GLY A 533 53.06 0.99 -2.51
C GLY A 533 52.24 0.39 -3.65
N GLU A 534 52.24 1.04 -4.81
CA GLU A 534 51.57 0.63 -6.04
C GLU A 534 52.54 -0.10 -6.97
N THR A 535 52.07 -1.17 -7.61
CA THR A 535 52.80 -1.85 -8.70
C THR A 535 51.98 -1.79 -9.96
N ILE A 536 52.45 -1.04 -10.98
CA ILE A 536 51.73 -0.93 -12.26
C ILE A 536 52.47 -1.79 -13.28
N ILE A 537 51.76 -2.74 -13.89
CA ILE A 537 52.29 -3.64 -14.90
C ILE A 537 51.66 -3.27 -16.26
N VAL A 538 52.48 -2.74 -17.17
CA VAL A 538 52.08 -2.45 -18.55
C VAL A 538 52.47 -3.64 -19.42
N SER A 539 51.46 -4.38 -19.87
CA SER A 539 51.65 -5.64 -20.60
C SER A 539 52.25 -5.43 -21.99
N ASN A 540 53.23 -6.24 -22.37
CA ASN A 540 53.77 -6.25 -23.74
C ASN A 540 54.28 -4.88 -24.24
N THR A 541 54.74 -4.01 -23.35
CA THR A 541 55.24 -2.66 -23.67
C THR A 541 56.67 -2.53 -23.20
N ALA A 542 57.59 -2.13 -24.10
CA ALA A 542 58.98 -1.91 -23.73
C ALA A 542 59.13 -0.56 -23.00
N LEU A 543 60.09 -0.46 -22.09
CA LEU A 543 60.27 0.76 -21.30
C LEU A 543 60.66 1.97 -22.17
N ALA A 544 61.33 1.71 -23.30
CA ALA A 544 61.72 2.73 -24.25
C ALA A 544 60.53 3.37 -25.00
N ASP A 545 59.38 2.71 -24.99
CA ASP A 545 58.16 3.17 -25.67
C ASP A 545 57.33 4.11 -24.78
N LEU A 546 57.65 4.25 -23.49
CA LEU A 546 56.97 5.15 -22.55
C LEU A 546 57.69 6.51 -22.47
N THR A 547 57.28 7.45 -23.32
CA THR A 547 57.88 8.79 -23.46
C THR A 547 57.10 9.89 -22.74
N ASP A 548 57.64 11.12 -22.73
CA ASP A 548 57.07 12.29 -22.02
C ASP A 548 55.67 12.71 -22.51
N ASP A 549 55.24 12.25 -23.67
CA ASP A 549 53.90 12.49 -24.25
C ASP A 549 52.87 11.41 -23.87
N ILE A 550 53.34 10.27 -23.34
CA ILE A 550 52.50 9.14 -22.88
C ILE A 550 52.26 9.23 -21.37
N LEU A 551 53.27 9.65 -20.60
CA LEU A 551 53.20 9.77 -19.15
C LEU A 551 52.86 11.21 -18.75
N VAL A 552 51.79 11.39 -17.98
CA VAL A 552 51.30 12.71 -17.53
C VAL A 552 51.54 12.94 -16.04
#